data_AF-A0A539EGZ0-F1
#
_entry.id   AF-A0A539EGZ0-F1
#
_cell.length_a   1.000
_cell.length_b   1.000
_cell.length_c   1.000
_cell.angle_alpha   90.00
_cell.angle_beta   90.00
_cell.angle_gamma   90.00
#
_symmetry.space_group_name_H-M   'P 1'
#
loop_
_entity.id
_entity.type
_entity.pdbx_description
1 polymer ?
#
loop_
_entity_poly.entity_id
_entity_poly.type
_entity_poly.pdbx_seq_one_letter_code
_entity_poly.pdbx_strand_id
1 'polypeptide(L)'
;MKIKVCGITRPQDARLACKLGAWAVGLVFAPESPRRLSVPDARLLRAEIGAGALAVGVFQNAPRAEILAAVSACRLDAVQFHGEESPADCAGYEVPVFKAFSVA
;
A
#
# COMPACT_ATOMS: atom_id res chain seq x y z
N MET A 1 7.32 0.22 -19.18
CA MET A 1 6.05 -0.10 -18.48
C MET A 1 6.35 -0.20 -16.98
N LYS A 2 5.47 0.33 -16.10
CA LYS A 2 5.60 0.16 -14.64
C LYS A 2 4.61 -0.92 -14.17
N ILE A 3 5.07 -1.90 -13.41
CA ILE A 3 4.24 -3.02 -12.95
C ILE A 3 4.13 -2.99 -11.42
N LYS A 4 2.90 -2.98 -10.89
CA LYS A 4 2.62 -3.07 -9.45
C LYS A 4 1.97 -4.42 -9.13
N VAL A 5 2.51 -5.15 -8.15
CA VAL A 5 1.93 -6.40 -7.63
C VAL A 5 1.21 -6.11 -6.32
N CYS A 6 -0.11 -6.26 -6.27
CA CYS A 6 -0.93 -5.75 -5.16
C CYS A 6 -1.45 -6.87 -4.25
N GLY A 7 -1.55 -6.59 -2.95
CA GLY A 7 -2.12 -7.50 -1.96
C GLY A 7 -1.20 -8.66 -1.60
N ILE A 8 0.11 -8.39 -1.55
CA ILE A 8 1.10 -9.37 -1.09
C ILE A 8 0.97 -9.55 0.42
N THR A 9 0.87 -10.80 0.87
CA THR A 9 0.73 -11.15 2.29
C THR A 9 1.87 -12.01 2.82
N ARG A 10 2.77 -12.51 1.95
CA ARG A 10 3.85 -13.43 2.32
C ARG A 10 5.22 -12.83 2.00
N PRO A 11 6.21 -12.90 2.93
CA PRO A 11 7.58 -12.44 2.70
C PRO A 11 8.21 -12.95 1.39
N GLN A 12 8.04 -14.24 1.07
CA GLN A 12 8.64 -14.81 -0.15
C GLN A 12 8.09 -14.19 -1.45
N ASP A 13 6.82 -13.79 -1.46
CA ASP A 13 6.19 -13.19 -2.63
C ASP A 13 6.69 -11.76 -2.83
N ALA A 14 6.88 -11.01 -1.73
CA ALA A 14 7.47 -9.68 -1.77
C ALA A 14 8.90 -9.71 -2.35
N ARG A 15 9.74 -10.62 -1.86
CA ARG A 15 11.09 -10.84 -2.38
C ARG A 15 11.09 -11.21 -3.85
N LEU A 16 10.21 -12.14 -4.24
CA LEU A 16 10.11 -12.59 -5.63
C LEU A 16 9.65 -11.45 -6.55
N ALA A 17 8.65 -10.67 -6.15
CA ALA A 17 8.19 -9.51 -6.91
C ALA A 17 9.33 -8.50 -7.13
N CYS A 18 10.12 -8.21 -6.10
CA CYS A 18 11.29 -7.33 -6.23
C CYS A 18 12.35 -7.93 -7.17
N LYS A 19 12.67 -9.22 -7.02
CA LYS A 19 13.63 -9.93 -7.88
C LYS A 19 13.22 -9.93 -9.35
N LEU A 20 11.93 -9.96 -9.64
CA LEU A 20 11.37 -9.92 -11.00
C LEU A 20 11.24 -8.48 -11.56
N GLY A 21 11.64 -7.46 -10.80
CA GLY A 21 11.63 -6.07 -11.26
C GLY A 21 10.27 -5.38 -11.15
N ALA A 22 9.42 -5.78 -10.19
CA ALA A 22 8.21 -5.02 -9.88
C ALA A 22 8.56 -3.57 -9.52
N TRP A 23 7.82 -2.62 -10.09
CA TRP A 23 7.98 -1.21 -9.77
C TRP A 23 7.41 -0.88 -8.38
N ALA A 24 6.33 -1.56 -7.98
CA ALA A 24 5.70 -1.37 -6.69
C ALA A 24 5.04 -2.65 -6.15
N VAL A 25 4.92 -2.72 -4.83
CA VAL A 25 4.21 -3.75 -4.09
C VAL A 25 3.09 -3.10 -3.26
N GLY A 26 1.89 -3.67 -3.33
CA GLY A 26 0.74 -3.19 -2.55
C GLY A 26 0.55 -3.92 -1.24
N LEU A 27 0.54 -3.18 -0.12
CA LEU A 27 0.25 -3.66 1.23
C LEU A 27 -1.17 -3.21 1.62
N VAL A 28 -2.09 -4.13 1.86
CA VAL A 28 -3.52 -3.79 2.03
C VAL A 28 -3.87 -3.64 3.51
N PHE A 29 -4.45 -2.51 3.88
CA PHE A 29 -4.91 -2.20 5.24
C PHE A 29 -6.45 -2.18 5.36
N ALA A 30 -7.17 -2.30 4.24
CA ALA A 30 -8.63 -2.29 4.20
C ALA A 30 -9.25 -3.45 5.03
N PRO A 31 -10.17 -3.16 5.98
CA PRO A 31 -10.71 -4.15 6.91
C PRO A 31 -11.32 -5.40 6.28
N GLU A 32 -12.11 -5.23 5.23
CA GLU A 32 -12.88 -6.29 4.57
C GLU A 32 -12.05 -7.10 3.56
N SER A 33 -10.76 -6.77 3.38
CA SER A 33 -9.93 -7.47 2.41
C SER A 33 -9.44 -8.81 2.98
N PRO A 34 -9.55 -9.93 2.24
CA PRO A 34 -8.90 -11.19 2.64
C PRO A 34 -7.36 -11.10 2.58
N ARG A 35 -6.82 -10.03 1.99
CA ARG A 35 -5.38 -9.74 1.90
C ARG A 35 -4.94 -8.66 2.89
N ARG A 36 -5.79 -8.33 3.87
CA ARG A 36 -5.50 -7.33 4.90
C ARG A 36 -4.27 -7.73 5.71
N LEU A 37 -3.44 -6.74 6.01
CA LEU A 37 -2.29 -6.84 6.88
C LEU A 37 -2.52 -6.06 8.16
N SER A 38 -1.94 -6.57 9.25
CA SER A 38 -1.68 -5.75 10.43
C SER A 38 -0.48 -4.84 10.18
N VAL A 39 -0.32 -3.77 10.98
CA VAL A 39 0.87 -2.89 10.91
C VAL A 39 2.18 -3.69 11.14
N PRO A 40 2.27 -4.59 12.15
CA PRO A 40 3.43 -5.46 12.29
C PRO A 40 3.75 -6.30 11.04
N ASP A 41 2.76 -6.94 10.43
CA ASP A 41 2.98 -7.77 9.24
C ASP A 41 3.41 -6.94 8.03
N ALA A 42 2.81 -5.76 7.85
CA ALA A 42 3.19 -4.82 6.80
C ALA A 42 4.64 -4.33 6.99
N ARG A 43 5.12 -4.16 8.22
CA ARG A 43 6.53 -3.82 8.51
C ARG A 43 7.48 -4.96 8.15
N LEU A 44 7.11 -6.21 8.42
CA LEU A 44 7.89 -7.37 8.00
C LEU A 44 8.00 -7.41 6.47
N LEU A 45 6.87 -7.27 5.77
CA LEU A 45 6.84 -7.19 4.31
C LEU A 45 7.63 -5.99 3.76
N ARG A 46 7.56 -4.82 4.40
CA ARG A 46 8.38 -3.66 4.02
C ARG A 46 9.87 -3.97 4.07
N ALA A 47 10.33 -4.69 5.09
CA ALA A 47 11.75 -5.06 5.21
C ALA A 47 12.20 -5.95 4.03
N GLU A 48 11.32 -6.86 3.58
CA GLU A 48 11.57 -7.73 2.43
C GLU A 48 11.54 -7.00 1.09
N ILE A 49 10.69 -5.97 0.98
CA ILE A 49 10.64 -5.09 -0.21
C ILE A 49 11.93 -4.26 -0.29
N GLY A 50 12.40 -3.72 0.84
CA GLY A 50 13.62 -2.93 0.92
C GLY A 50 13.63 -1.78 -0.09
N ALA A 51 14.72 -1.66 -0.85
CA ALA A 51 14.86 -0.71 -1.96
C ALA A 51 14.48 -1.32 -3.33
N GLY A 52 13.95 -2.55 -3.36
CA GLY A 52 13.67 -3.28 -4.60
C GLY A 52 12.43 -2.81 -5.34
N ALA A 53 11.45 -2.24 -4.63
CA ALA A 53 10.22 -1.69 -5.20
C ALA A 53 9.61 -0.64 -4.24
N LEU A 54 8.67 0.17 -4.73
CA LEU A 54 7.89 1.06 -3.86
C LEU A 54 6.87 0.25 -3.05
N ALA A 55 6.77 0.47 -1.74
CA ALA A 55 5.67 -0.08 -0.93
C ALA A 55 4.50 0.91 -0.89
N VAL A 56 3.35 0.47 -1.42
CA VAL A 56 2.13 1.26 -1.52
C VAL A 56 1.11 0.73 -0.53
N GLY A 57 0.69 1.55 0.44
CA GLY A 57 -0.42 1.18 1.33
C GLY A 57 -1.76 1.36 0.65
N VAL A 58 -2.63 0.35 0.71
CA VAL A 58 -3.97 0.39 0.13
C VAL A 58 -4.99 0.51 1.25
N PHE A 59 -5.78 1.57 1.18
CA PHE A 59 -6.80 1.91 2.17
C PHE A 59 -8.16 2.04 1.48
N GLN A 60 -9.23 1.82 2.23
CA GLN A 60 -10.59 2.00 1.77
C GLN A 60 -11.38 2.66 2.90
N ASN A 61 -11.78 3.91 2.67
CA ASN A 61 -12.56 4.75 3.58
C ASN A 61 -11.98 4.79 5.02
N ALA A 62 -10.65 4.69 5.14
CA ALA A 62 -9.98 4.65 6.44
C ALA A 62 -9.82 6.06 7.02
N PRO A 63 -9.92 6.24 8.34
CA PRO A 63 -9.64 7.52 8.99
C PRO A 63 -8.23 8.03 8.66
N ARG A 64 -8.10 9.34 8.40
CA ARG A 64 -6.81 9.97 8.07
C ARG A 64 -5.71 9.64 9.09
N ALA A 65 -6.04 9.64 10.38
CA ALA A 65 -5.09 9.33 11.46
C ALA A 65 -4.51 7.92 11.33
N GLU A 66 -5.31 6.93 10.95
CA GLU A 66 -4.85 5.54 10.75
C GLU A 66 -3.92 5.44 9.53
N ILE A 67 -4.26 6.13 8.45
CA ILE A 67 -3.44 6.18 7.23
C ILE A 67 -2.07 6.79 7.56
N LEU A 68 -2.03 7.92 8.25
CA LEU A 68 -0.77 8.59 8.64
C LEU A 68 0.07 7.70 9.57
N ALA A 69 -0.57 7.03 10.53
CA ALA A 69 0.10 6.09 11.42
C ALA A 69 0.72 4.92 10.63
N ALA A 70 0.00 4.35 9.66
CA ALA A 70 0.50 3.27 8.81
C ALA A 70 1.63 3.74 7.87
N VAL A 71 1.51 4.93 7.28
CA VAL A 71 2.56 5.54 6.44
C VAL A 71 3.86 5.69 7.22
N SER A 72 3.78 6.24 8.44
CA SER A 72 4.94 6.41 9.31
C SER A 72 5.52 5.07 9.78
N ALA A 73 4.68 4.21 10.37
CA ALA A 73 5.12 2.96 10.99
C ALA A 73 5.69 1.95 9.97
N CYS A 74 5.10 1.88 8.78
CA CYS A 74 5.51 0.97 7.71
C CYS A 74 6.43 1.64 6.68
N ARG A 75 6.76 2.93 6.85
CA ARG A 75 7.52 3.74 5.89
C ARG A 75 6.98 3.58 4.48
N LEU A 76 5.67 3.73 4.27
CA LEU A 76 5.07 3.57 2.95
C LEU A 76 5.57 4.67 2.00
N ASP A 77 5.83 4.33 0.74
CA ASP A 77 6.29 5.33 -0.26
C ASP A 77 5.13 6.01 -0.98
N ALA A 78 3.92 5.45 -0.90
CA ALA A 78 2.70 6.03 -1.45
C ALA A 78 1.45 5.48 -0.76
N VAL A 79 0.35 6.22 -0.88
CA VAL A 79 -0.99 5.83 -0.43
C VAL A 79 -1.88 5.59 -1.64
N GLN A 80 -2.63 4.49 -1.63
CA GLN A 80 -3.67 4.20 -2.60
C GLN A 80 -5.03 4.17 -1.90
N PHE A 81 -5.92 5.07 -2.31
CA PHE A 81 -7.32 5.12 -1.91
C PHE A 81 -8.17 4.27 -2.86
N HIS A 82 -8.93 3.34 -2.29
CA HIS A 82 -9.70 2.33 -3.02
C HIS A 82 -11.18 2.29 -2.58
N GLY A 83 -11.64 3.32 -1.86
CA GLY A 83 -13.03 3.52 -1.50
C GLY A 83 -13.65 4.68 -2.26
N GLU A 84 -14.52 5.42 -1.57
CA GLU A 84 -15.27 6.56 -2.07
C GLU A 84 -14.66 7.89 -1.57
N GLU A 85 -13.36 7.90 -1.28
CA GLU A 85 -12.67 9.06 -0.73
C GLU A 85 -12.74 10.24 -1.69
N SER A 86 -13.13 11.41 -1.17
CA SER A 86 -13.22 12.63 -1.94
C SER A 86 -11.83 13.19 -2.28
N PRO A 87 -11.72 14.15 -3.22
CA PRO A 87 -10.47 14.85 -3.47
C PRO A 87 -9.88 15.51 -2.21
N ALA A 88 -10.72 15.99 -1.29
CA ALA A 88 -10.29 16.59 -0.03
C ALA A 88 -9.67 15.54 0.91
N ASP A 89 -10.27 14.35 0.98
CA ASP A 89 -9.75 13.23 1.77
C ASP A 89 -8.38 12.77 1.26
N CYS A 90 -8.17 12.82 -0.05
CA CYS A 90 -6.93 12.39 -0.72
C CYS A 90 -5.79 13.42 -0.62
N ALA A 91 -6.05 14.65 -0.17
CA ALA A 91 -5.08 15.74 -0.20
C ALA A 91 -4.17 15.78 1.04
N GLY A 92 -3.04 16.47 0.91
CA GLY A 92 -2.17 16.85 2.04
C GLY A 92 -1.39 15.71 2.69
N TYR A 93 -1.17 14.59 2.00
CA TYR A 93 -0.22 13.54 2.44
C TYR A 93 1.20 13.90 2.02
N GLU A 94 2.19 13.54 2.84
CA GLU A 94 3.61 13.76 2.56
C GLU A 94 4.17 12.83 1.48
N VAL A 95 3.43 11.77 1.16
CA VAL A 95 3.76 10.79 0.14
C VAL A 95 2.78 10.90 -1.04
N PRO A 96 3.20 10.54 -2.26
CA PRO A 96 2.30 10.48 -3.41
C PRO A 96 1.04 9.66 -3.14
N VAL A 97 -0.05 10.10 -3.77
CA VAL A 97 -1.37 9.49 -3.62
C VAL A 97 -1.87 8.95 -4.96
N PHE A 98 -2.47 7.77 -4.93
CA PHE A 98 -3.25 7.21 -6.03
C PHE A 98 -4.72 7.10 -5.61
N LYS A 99 -5.65 7.59 -6.42
CA LYS A 99 -7.08 7.30 -6.28
C LYS A 99 -7.48 6.26 -7.30
N ALA A 100 -8.08 5.16 -6.84
CA ALA A 100 -8.67 4.15 -7.71
C ALA A 100 -10.13 4.49 -7.99
N PHE A 101 -10.58 4.17 -9.21
CA PHE A 101 -11.96 4.28 -9.66
C PHE A 101 -12.35 2.98 -10.34
N SER A 102 -13.51 2.43 -9.99
CA SER A 102 -14.12 1.33 -10.74
C SER A 102 -14.75 1.88 -12.00
N VAL A 103 -14.40 1.30 -13.15
CA VAL A 103 -14.99 1.66 -14.44
C VAL A 103 -15.77 0.44 -14.91
N ALA A 104 -17.08 0.62 -15.11
CA ALA A 104 -17.98 -0.40 -15.64
C ALA A 104 -17.94 -0.45 -17.17
#